data_AF-A0AAD5VKY1-F1
#
_entry.id   AF-A0AAD5VKY1-F1
#
_cell.length_a   1.000
_cell.length_b   1.000
_cell.length_c   1.000
_cell.angle_alpha   90.00
_cell.angle_beta   90.00
_cell.angle_gamma   90.00
#
_symmetry.space_group_name_H-M   'P 1'
#
loop_
_entity.id
_entity.type
_entity.pdbx_description
1 polymer ?
#
loop_
_entity_poly.entity_id
_entity_poly.type
_entity_poly.pdbx_seq_one_letter_code
_entity_poly.pdbx_strand_id
1 'polypeptide(L)'
;MALIHTTHRTPSDIDKQFIIRVEDAEAAGSDWDEILRNERNNHRLLPSHLSSILAAMVERNLAAYEPPKQTRSVLLYWRLPEEWADVLHRWAVDTGQLNTILTFYDITDPPIESALSGIPVVLLKKAISILAKNGRAQTISIADGEGVRFFAGNNNLASTSERRRIKCPLCREHWFRKDANKLVFFPVIVDSADASVDHVIDGLNRMDKTCKGVSVRRAHAKLTKAAEDIDEDHAEQLRKAIEDFSQRILPLFDELELGRKRIQELESNQQTKFQDLNAKSRRVEALEREVLHLRRSKAELESNLSESLDSAEAFRMRVEELQGSLADVRGNLSTKEAELTRVQDAINRFKASDSSKTTKIKILRQEVETLGIRLQEKENRIEERNNMMDIDQGHILDGTLAAKSSALTALHRHSDEGWAAVDSNFRFEGLPAPGFKSNGSSGSHPGKNILRKKSRPSCTEANSNFPLSLDRKGRPTTAVQLGPKSTLRVQRI
;
A
#
# COMPACT_ATOMS: atom_id res chain seq x y z
N MET A 1 41.91 0.29 27.90
CA MET A 1 41.26 -0.13 26.64
C MET A 1 41.11 -1.64 26.65
N ALA A 2 39.88 -2.13 26.71
CA ALA A 2 39.51 -3.53 26.43
C ALA A 2 37.97 -3.54 26.32
N LEU A 3 37.44 -3.18 25.15
CA LEU A 3 36.00 -3.16 24.92
C LEU A 3 35.50 -4.61 24.84
N ILE A 4 34.79 -5.04 25.87
CA ILE A 4 34.04 -6.30 25.83
C ILE A 4 32.87 -6.08 24.88
N HIS A 5 33.04 -6.45 23.61
CA HIS A 5 31.95 -6.51 22.65
C HIS A 5 31.05 -7.71 22.98
N THR A 6 30.20 -7.55 24.00
CA THR A 6 29.02 -8.41 24.17
C THR A 6 28.16 -8.27 22.93
N THR A 7 28.12 -9.32 22.11
CA THR A 7 27.26 -9.39 20.92
C THR A 7 25.81 -9.58 21.34
N HIS A 8 25.17 -8.50 21.79
CA HIS A 8 23.72 -8.41 21.89
C HIS A 8 23.11 -8.49 20.48
N ARG A 9 22.94 -9.72 19.97
CA ARG A 9 21.93 -9.98 18.94
C ARG A 9 20.58 -9.55 19.50
N THR A 10 19.77 -8.88 18.70
CA THR A 10 18.42 -8.51 19.09
C THR A 10 17.54 -9.75 19.13
N PRO A 11 16.50 -9.80 20.00
CA PRO A 11 15.59 -10.95 20.07
C PRO A 11 14.93 -11.33 18.74
N SER A 12 14.86 -10.38 17.79
CA SER A 12 14.37 -10.55 16.41
C SER A 12 15.07 -11.63 15.58
N ASP A 13 16.33 -11.94 15.90
CA ASP A 13 17.16 -12.83 15.06
C ASP A 13 17.11 -14.28 15.55
N ILE A 14 16.71 -14.49 16.81
CA ILE A 14 16.59 -15.82 17.43
C ILE A 14 15.39 -16.58 16.83
N ASP A 15 14.29 -15.88 16.55
CA ASP A 15 13.04 -16.43 15.98
C ASP A 15 13.20 -17.01 14.56
N LYS A 16 14.32 -16.75 13.86
CA LYS A 16 14.53 -17.11 12.45
C LYS A 16 15.41 -18.36 12.24
N GLN A 17 15.75 -19.08 13.30
CA GLN A 17 16.51 -20.33 13.21
C GLN A 17 15.60 -21.57 13.11
N PHE A 18 15.72 -22.33 12.03
CA PHE A 18 14.87 -23.52 11.77
C PHE A 18 15.65 -24.81 11.49
N ILE A 19 16.95 -24.74 11.17
CA ILE A 19 17.76 -25.91 10.82
C ILE A 19 18.86 -26.05 11.86
N ILE A 20 18.87 -27.18 12.57
CA ILE A 20 19.92 -27.56 13.53
C ILE A 20 20.73 -28.74 13.01
N ARG A 21 22.03 -28.72 13.26
CA ARG A 21 22.97 -29.79 12.89
C ARG A 21 23.59 -30.39 14.14
N VAL A 22 23.92 -31.68 14.09
CA VAL A 22 24.67 -32.36 15.15
C VAL A 22 26.07 -31.74 15.33
N GLU A 23 26.63 -31.17 14.26
CA GLU A 23 27.91 -30.44 14.22
C GLU A 23 27.85 -29.09 14.98
N ASP A 24 26.66 -28.51 15.22
CA ASP A 24 26.49 -27.31 16.05
C ASP A 24 26.77 -27.59 17.55
N ALA A 25 26.64 -28.86 17.97
CA ALA A 25 27.10 -29.32 19.28
C ALA A 25 28.62 -29.59 19.36
N GLU A 26 29.38 -29.32 18.28
CA GLU A 26 30.84 -29.40 18.25
C GLU A 26 31.50 -28.03 18.02
N ALA A 27 31.03 -27.24 17.04
CA ALA A 27 31.57 -25.91 16.73
C ALA A 27 31.41 -24.88 17.88
N ALA A 28 32.25 -23.85 17.94
CA ALA A 28 32.05 -22.71 18.86
C ALA A 28 31.66 -21.46 18.06
N GLY A 29 30.60 -20.77 18.50
CA GLY A 29 30.00 -19.67 17.74
C GLY A 29 29.14 -20.12 16.55
N SER A 30 28.49 -21.30 16.63
CA SER A 30 27.33 -21.59 15.77
C SER A 30 26.12 -20.77 16.23
N ASP A 31 25.15 -20.54 15.35
CA ASP A 31 23.94 -19.77 15.67
C ASP A 31 23.11 -20.37 16.82
N TRP A 32 23.26 -21.68 17.08
CA TRP A 32 22.62 -22.42 18.17
C TRP A 32 23.42 -22.47 19.48
N ASP A 33 24.61 -21.89 19.57
CA ASP A 33 25.55 -22.17 20.68
C ASP A 33 25.02 -21.69 22.06
N GLU A 34 24.20 -20.63 22.11
CA GLU A 34 23.47 -20.15 23.31
C GLU A 34 22.46 -21.18 23.84
N ILE A 35 21.84 -21.96 22.95
CA ILE A 35 20.83 -22.97 23.30
C ILE A 35 21.50 -24.31 23.66
N LEU A 36 22.68 -24.59 23.07
CA LEU A 36 23.44 -25.83 23.27
C LEU A 36 24.48 -25.74 24.40
N ARG A 37 24.76 -24.54 24.93
CA ARG A 37 25.65 -24.29 26.07
C ARG A 37 25.00 -23.41 27.12
N ASN A 38 25.01 -23.88 28.37
CA ASN A 38 24.67 -23.05 29.52
C ASN A 38 25.96 -22.41 30.06
N GLU A 39 26.25 -21.17 29.64
CA GLU A 39 27.44 -20.42 30.06
C GLU A 39 27.54 -20.27 31.59
N ARG A 40 26.41 -20.00 32.27
CA ARG A 40 26.34 -19.81 33.72
C ARG A 40 26.84 -21.03 34.50
N ASN A 41 26.70 -22.24 33.94
CA ASN A 41 27.08 -23.49 34.57
C ASN A 41 28.23 -24.22 33.82
N ASN A 42 28.79 -23.62 32.76
CA ASN A 42 29.80 -24.24 31.86
C ASN A 42 29.43 -25.65 31.35
N HIS A 43 28.15 -25.94 31.17
CA HIS A 43 27.67 -27.23 30.66
C HIS A 43 27.28 -27.16 29.18
N ARG A 44 27.71 -28.16 28.39
CA ARG A 44 27.42 -28.30 26.96
C ARG A 44 26.70 -29.62 26.68
N LEU A 45 25.73 -29.60 25.77
CA LEU A 45 25.08 -30.81 25.28
C LEU A 45 26.03 -31.62 24.37
N LEU A 46 26.20 -32.92 24.63
CA LEU A 46 27.01 -33.79 23.78
C LEU A 46 26.29 -34.06 22.43
N PRO A 47 27.03 -34.17 21.29
CA PRO A 47 26.44 -34.49 19.98
C PRO A 47 25.62 -35.79 19.95
N SER A 48 26.03 -36.80 20.75
CA SER A 48 25.28 -38.05 20.93
C SER A 48 23.92 -37.84 21.60
N HIS A 49 23.86 -36.99 22.63
CA HIS A 49 22.61 -36.64 23.30
C HIS A 49 21.72 -35.78 22.39
N LEU A 50 22.30 -34.82 21.65
CA LEU A 50 21.57 -34.05 20.65
C LEU A 50 20.95 -34.97 19.58
N SER A 51 21.71 -35.92 19.04
CA SER A 51 21.20 -36.90 18.06
C SER A 51 20.02 -37.73 18.62
N SER A 52 20.09 -38.16 19.89
CA SER A 52 18.99 -38.87 20.55
C SER A 52 17.75 -37.98 20.77
N ILE A 53 17.93 -36.70 21.09
CA ILE A 53 16.85 -35.73 21.25
C ILE A 53 16.17 -35.47 19.90
N LEU A 54 16.95 -35.22 18.83
CA LEU A 54 16.45 -35.01 17.48
C LEU A 54 15.67 -36.22 16.97
N ALA A 55 16.14 -37.45 17.22
CA ALA A 55 15.40 -38.67 16.89
C ALA A 55 14.02 -38.73 17.58
N ALA A 56 13.95 -38.41 18.87
CA ALA A 56 12.69 -38.36 19.61
C ALA A 56 11.76 -37.20 19.17
N MET A 57 12.31 -36.07 18.70
CA MET A 57 11.53 -34.98 18.12
C MET A 57 10.94 -35.35 16.75
N VAL A 58 11.68 -36.09 15.92
CA VAL A 58 11.19 -36.62 14.63
C VAL A 58 10.11 -37.67 14.86
N GLU A 59 10.27 -38.58 15.82
CA GLU A 59 9.21 -39.55 16.19
C GLU A 59 7.90 -38.85 16.60
N ARG A 60 8.02 -37.72 17.32
CA ARG A 60 6.88 -36.87 17.74
C ARG A 60 6.35 -35.95 16.64
N ASN A 61 6.90 -35.99 15.42
CA ASN A 61 6.58 -35.11 14.29
C ASN A 61 6.82 -33.60 14.56
N LEU A 62 7.64 -33.27 15.57
CA LEU A 62 8.05 -31.89 15.90
C LEU A 62 9.27 -31.42 15.08
N ALA A 63 9.83 -32.30 14.26
CA ALA A 63 10.98 -32.05 13.41
C ALA A 63 11.02 -33.03 12.23
N ALA A 64 11.85 -32.78 11.22
CA ALA A 64 12.13 -33.71 10.13
C ALA A 64 13.58 -33.63 9.64
N TYR A 65 14.17 -34.78 9.29
CA TYR A 65 15.49 -34.84 8.68
C TYR A 65 15.52 -34.14 7.32
N GLU A 66 16.51 -33.26 7.13
CA GLU A 66 16.66 -32.46 5.91
C GLU A 66 18.18 -32.28 5.63
N PRO A 67 18.75 -32.87 4.56
CA PRO A 67 18.08 -33.65 3.51
C PRO A 67 17.58 -35.04 4.00
N PRO A 68 16.57 -35.64 3.34
CA PRO A 68 15.86 -36.85 3.79
C PRO A 68 16.66 -38.18 3.71
N LYS A 69 18.00 -38.10 3.76
CA LYS A 69 18.93 -39.23 3.82
C LYS A 69 20.03 -39.04 4.88
N GLN A 70 20.08 -37.90 5.58
CA GLN A 70 21.09 -37.59 6.58
C GLN A 70 20.44 -37.41 7.95
N THR A 71 20.94 -38.11 8.96
CA THR A 71 20.48 -37.97 10.36
C THR A 71 21.17 -36.84 11.12
N ARG A 72 22.14 -36.15 10.47
CA ARG A 72 22.95 -35.08 11.07
C ARG A 72 22.32 -33.70 11.04
N SER A 73 21.31 -33.46 10.20
CA SER A 73 20.69 -32.15 10.03
C SER A 73 19.16 -32.27 10.01
N VAL A 74 18.51 -31.39 10.76
CA VAL A 74 17.09 -31.49 11.10
C VAL A 74 16.43 -30.12 11.01
N LEU A 75 15.31 -30.09 10.30
CA LEU A 75 14.39 -28.96 10.23
C LEU A 75 13.42 -29.05 11.43
N LEU A 76 13.49 -28.07 12.32
CA LEU A 76 12.64 -27.95 13.51
C LEU A 76 11.31 -27.27 13.18
N TYR A 77 10.24 -27.64 13.88
CA TYR A 77 8.90 -27.08 13.70
C TYR A 77 8.44 -26.35 14.96
N TRP A 78 8.73 -25.05 15.07
CA TRP A 78 8.19 -24.16 16.11
C TRP A 78 6.65 -24.08 16.12
N ARG A 79 6.05 -24.30 14.95
CA ARG A 79 4.62 -24.59 14.72
C ARG A 79 4.55 -25.71 13.70
N LEU A 80 3.52 -26.55 13.78
CA LEU A 80 3.33 -27.69 12.88
C LEU A 80 3.15 -27.21 11.42
N PRO A 81 3.59 -27.97 10.40
CA PRO A 81 3.33 -27.61 9.00
C PRO A 81 1.84 -27.46 8.64
N GLU A 82 0.94 -28.07 9.42
CA GLU A 82 -0.52 -27.88 9.31
C GLU A 82 -0.98 -26.51 9.87
N GLU A 83 -0.36 -26.01 10.93
CA GLU A 83 -0.62 -24.68 11.48
C GLU A 83 -0.05 -23.60 10.57
N TRP A 84 1.16 -23.82 10.02
CA TRP A 84 1.74 -22.93 9.00
C TRP A 84 0.90 -22.86 7.74
N ALA A 85 0.25 -23.96 7.33
CA ALA A 85 -0.70 -23.94 6.23
C ALA A 85 -1.90 -23.01 6.52
N ASP A 86 -2.44 -23.03 7.74
CA ASP A 86 -3.54 -22.12 8.12
C ASP A 86 -3.11 -20.66 8.32
N VAL A 87 -1.90 -20.40 8.83
CA VAL A 87 -1.33 -19.04 8.90
C VAL A 87 -1.11 -18.47 7.50
N LEU A 88 -0.53 -19.26 6.59
CA LEU A 88 -0.33 -18.90 5.18
C LEU A 88 -1.65 -18.63 4.45
N HIS A 89 -2.68 -19.46 4.70
CA HIS A 89 -4.00 -19.26 4.11
C HIS A 89 -4.70 -18.01 4.64
N ARG A 90 -4.60 -17.71 5.95
CA ARG A 90 -5.12 -16.45 6.53
C ARG A 90 -4.41 -15.24 5.94
N TRP A 91 -3.08 -15.23 5.90
CA TRP A 91 -2.31 -14.14 5.29
C TRP A 91 -2.72 -13.87 3.83
N ALA A 92 -2.96 -14.91 3.03
CA ALA A 92 -3.44 -14.75 1.65
C ALA A 92 -4.89 -14.23 1.54
N VAL A 93 -5.73 -14.42 2.57
CA VAL A 93 -7.05 -13.80 2.69
C VAL A 93 -6.92 -12.33 3.13
N ASP A 94 -6.15 -12.07 4.19
CA ASP A 94 -6.00 -10.76 4.84
C ASP A 94 -5.30 -9.73 3.91
N THR A 95 -4.36 -10.19 3.08
CA THR A 95 -3.72 -9.38 2.02
C THR A 95 -4.56 -9.26 0.75
N GLY A 96 -5.68 -9.96 0.64
CA GLY A 96 -6.53 -10.01 -0.56
C GLY A 96 -5.94 -10.77 -1.75
N GLN A 97 -4.80 -11.45 -1.59
CA GLN A 97 -4.06 -12.14 -2.66
C GLN A 97 -4.64 -13.53 -3.02
N LEU A 98 -5.98 -13.67 -2.97
CA LEU A 98 -6.68 -14.87 -3.41
C LEU A 98 -6.79 -14.88 -4.95
N ASN A 99 -6.64 -16.06 -5.54
CA ASN A 99 -6.66 -16.32 -6.98
C ASN A 99 -5.52 -15.67 -7.80
N THR A 100 -4.61 -14.89 -7.20
CA THR A 100 -3.35 -14.46 -7.83
C THR A 100 -2.32 -15.60 -7.81
N ILE A 101 -1.26 -15.48 -8.60
CA ILE A 101 -0.10 -16.37 -8.54
C ILE A 101 1.01 -15.61 -7.82
N LEU A 102 1.59 -16.22 -6.79
CA LEU A 102 2.69 -15.68 -5.99
C LEU A 102 3.89 -16.64 -6.11
N THR A 103 5.10 -16.11 -6.21
CA THR A 103 6.33 -16.91 -6.10
C THR A 103 6.61 -17.24 -4.63
N PHE A 104 7.54 -18.17 -4.37
CA PHE A 104 7.99 -18.40 -2.99
C PHE A 104 8.84 -17.25 -2.43
N TYR A 105 9.40 -16.39 -3.29
CA TYR A 105 10.07 -15.17 -2.85
C TYR A 105 9.06 -14.20 -2.22
N ASP A 106 7.97 -13.88 -2.93
CA ASP A 106 6.93 -12.93 -2.48
C ASP A 106 6.29 -13.28 -1.13
N ILE A 107 6.35 -14.57 -0.75
CA ILE A 107 5.82 -15.10 0.51
C ILE A 107 6.87 -15.08 1.64
N THR A 108 8.17 -15.21 1.31
CA THR A 108 9.27 -15.26 2.28
C THR A 108 9.96 -13.92 2.52
N ASP A 109 9.82 -12.98 1.58
CA ASP A 109 10.28 -11.59 1.67
C ASP A 109 9.17 -10.62 1.19
N PRO A 110 8.03 -10.55 1.90
CA PRO A 110 6.95 -9.60 1.57
C PRO A 110 7.36 -8.15 1.89
N PRO A 111 6.89 -7.15 1.12
CA PRO A 111 7.25 -5.73 1.31
C PRO A 111 6.68 -5.09 2.60
N ILE A 112 5.95 -5.87 3.41
CA ILE A 112 5.52 -5.54 4.76
C ILE A 112 5.88 -6.76 5.61
N GLU A 113 6.69 -6.56 6.66
CA GLU A 113 7.11 -7.66 7.54
C GLU A 113 5.90 -8.42 8.09
N SER A 114 5.96 -9.75 8.01
CA SER A 114 4.87 -10.63 8.41
C SER A 114 5.42 -11.89 9.06
N ALA A 115 4.57 -12.65 9.76
CA ALA A 115 4.93 -13.91 10.40
C ALA A 115 5.38 -15.03 9.43
N LEU A 116 5.42 -14.76 8.13
CA LEU A 116 5.94 -15.63 7.07
C LEU A 116 7.36 -15.25 6.61
N SER A 117 7.86 -14.07 7.00
CA SER A 117 9.18 -13.58 6.61
C SER A 117 10.29 -14.48 7.14
N GLY A 118 11.22 -14.88 6.27
CA GLY A 118 12.35 -15.76 6.63
C GLY A 118 12.00 -17.23 6.84
N ILE A 119 10.78 -17.69 6.55
CA ILE A 119 10.45 -19.13 6.60
C ILE A 119 11.32 -19.91 5.58
N PRO A 120 11.97 -21.02 5.97
CA PRO A 120 12.70 -21.86 5.03
C PRO A 120 11.78 -22.40 3.94
N VAL A 121 12.20 -22.24 2.67
CA VAL A 121 11.42 -22.66 1.49
C VAL A 121 10.98 -24.14 1.59
N VAL A 122 11.78 -25.00 2.24
CA VAL A 122 11.44 -26.41 2.52
C VAL A 122 10.20 -26.54 3.43
N LEU A 123 10.08 -25.74 4.48
CA LEU A 123 8.92 -25.72 5.38
C LEU A 123 7.70 -25.15 4.65
N LEU A 124 7.90 -24.08 3.88
CA LEU A 124 6.87 -23.47 3.03
C LEU A 124 6.30 -24.49 2.02
N LYS A 125 7.14 -25.25 1.31
CA LYS A 125 6.71 -26.36 0.42
C LYS A 125 5.89 -27.42 1.15
N LYS A 126 6.25 -27.77 2.39
CA LYS A 126 5.51 -28.75 3.22
C LYS A 126 4.12 -28.22 3.59
N ALA A 127 4.01 -26.96 4.02
CA ALA A 127 2.73 -26.30 4.29
C ALA A 127 1.84 -26.16 3.03
N ILE A 128 2.44 -25.74 1.90
CA ILE A 128 1.78 -25.65 0.59
C ILE A 128 1.23 -27.03 0.14
N SER A 129 1.99 -28.11 0.33
CA SER A 129 1.53 -29.47 0.01
C SER A 129 0.28 -29.87 0.81
N ILE A 130 0.13 -29.38 2.04
CA ILE A 130 -1.06 -29.59 2.87
C ILE A 130 -2.23 -28.75 2.34
N LEU A 131 -2.02 -27.48 1.98
CA LEU A 131 -3.07 -26.66 1.35
C LEU A 131 -3.53 -27.23 0.00
N ALA A 132 -2.62 -27.78 -0.80
CA ALA A 132 -2.95 -28.42 -2.07
C ALA A 132 -3.80 -29.69 -1.88
N LYS A 133 -3.45 -30.55 -0.91
CA LYS A 133 -4.28 -31.71 -0.51
C LYS A 133 -5.67 -31.30 -0.01
N ASN A 134 -5.77 -30.13 0.61
CA ASN A 134 -7.03 -29.53 1.09
C ASN A 134 -7.80 -28.77 0.01
N GLY A 135 -7.30 -28.67 -1.24
CA GLY A 135 -7.92 -27.88 -2.32
C GLY A 135 -7.92 -26.36 -2.07
N ARG A 136 -7.12 -25.86 -1.13
CA ARG A 136 -6.99 -24.43 -0.79
C ARG A 136 -5.85 -23.72 -1.52
N ALA A 137 -4.98 -24.47 -2.20
CA ALA A 137 -3.90 -23.95 -3.02
C ALA A 137 -3.62 -24.85 -4.23
N GLN A 138 -2.92 -24.32 -5.23
CA GLN A 138 -2.32 -25.07 -6.33
C GLN A 138 -0.88 -24.61 -6.52
N THR A 139 0.07 -25.54 -6.42
CA THR A 139 1.48 -25.29 -6.77
C THR A 139 1.65 -25.24 -8.28
N ILE A 140 2.44 -24.29 -8.75
CA ILE A 140 2.79 -24.08 -10.16
C ILE A 140 4.32 -24.07 -10.23
N SER A 141 4.90 -24.99 -11.01
CA SER A 141 6.32 -25.02 -11.33
C SER A 141 6.55 -24.43 -12.71
N ILE A 142 7.38 -23.39 -12.79
CA ILE A 142 7.83 -22.72 -14.01
C ILE A 142 9.33 -23.04 -14.16
N ALA A 143 9.88 -22.98 -15.38
CA ALA A 143 11.30 -23.29 -15.63
C ALA A 143 12.26 -22.49 -14.72
N ASP A 144 11.93 -21.22 -14.47
CA ASP A 144 12.76 -20.28 -13.71
C ASP A 144 12.30 -20.07 -12.26
N GLY A 145 11.29 -20.81 -11.76
CA GLY A 145 10.82 -20.66 -10.38
C GLY A 145 9.59 -21.47 -9.96
N GLU A 146 9.41 -21.61 -8.65
CA GLU A 146 8.23 -22.23 -8.03
C GLU A 146 7.30 -21.16 -7.42
N GLY A 147 5.99 -21.33 -7.66
CA GLY A 147 4.95 -20.45 -7.13
C GLY A 147 3.67 -21.20 -6.73
N VAL A 148 2.73 -20.47 -6.18
CA VAL A 148 1.42 -20.97 -5.70
C VAL A 148 0.30 -20.01 -6.05
N ARG A 149 -0.85 -20.59 -6.35
CA ARG A 149 -2.14 -19.91 -6.41
C ARG A 149 -2.99 -20.31 -5.20
N PHE A 150 -3.51 -19.34 -4.45
CA PHE A 150 -4.41 -19.58 -3.31
C PHE A 150 -5.89 -19.48 -3.71
N PHE A 151 -6.76 -20.23 -3.04
CA PHE A 151 -8.21 -20.25 -3.26
C PHE A 151 -9.00 -20.04 -1.97
N ALA A 152 -10.23 -19.51 -2.10
CA ALA A 152 -11.21 -19.54 -1.03
C ALA A 152 -11.71 -20.99 -0.83
N GLY A 153 -11.34 -21.60 0.30
CA GLY A 153 -11.57 -23.02 0.56
C GLY A 153 -13.02 -23.39 0.88
N ASN A 154 -13.48 -24.52 0.34
CA ASN A 154 -14.71 -25.17 0.81
C ASN A 154 -14.44 -25.94 2.11
N ASN A 155 -14.96 -25.47 3.25
CA ASN A 155 -14.69 -25.97 4.61
C ASN A 155 -15.21 -27.39 4.95
N ASN A 156 -15.43 -28.27 3.96
CA ASN A 156 -16.15 -29.54 4.12
C ASN A 156 -15.27 -30.79 4.36
N LEU A 157 -13.95 -30.67 4.39
CA LEU A 157 -13.03 -31.78 4.69
C LEU A 157 -12.29 -31.59 6.02
N ALA A 158 -12.98 -31.88 7.12
CA ALA A 158 -12.30 -32.21 8.37
C ALA A 158 -11.48 -33.52 8.22
N SER A 159 -10.22 -33.44 8.64
CA SER A 159 -9.29 -34.51 9.03
C SER A 159 -9.69 -35.95 8.63
N THR A 160 -9.03 -36.50 7.60
CA THR A 160 -9.24 -37.91 7.19
C THR A 160 -8.80 -38.92 8.28
N SER A 161 -7.98 -38.48 9.23
CA SER A 161 -7.54 -39.20 10.43
C SER A 161 -8.65 -39.44 11.46
N GLU A 162 -9.62 -38.52 11.60
CA GLU A 162 -10.72 -38.62 12.59
C GLU A 162 -11.58 -39.87 12.35
N ARG A 163 -11.80 -40.20 11.08
CA ARG A 163 -12.81 -41.17 10.63
C ARG A 163 -12.46 -42.64 10.88
N ARG A 164 -11.32 -42.94 11.54
CA ARG A 164 -10.84 -44.32 11.80
C ARG A 164 -10.92 -44.78 13.27
N ARG A 165 -11.41 -43.94 14.20
CA ARG A 165 -11.50 -44.30 15.63
C ARG A 165 -12.85 -44.93 15.98
N ILE A 166 -12.85 -46.12 16.57
CA ILE A 166 -14.07 -46.79 17.06
C ILE A 166 -14.37 -46.30 18.48
N LYS A 167 -15.64 -46.06 18.82
CA LYS A 167 -16.04 -45.70 20.20
C LYS A 167 -16.24 -46.95 21.04
N CYS A 168 -15.66 -46.99 22.24
CA CYS A 168 -15.96 -48.01 23.24
C CYS A 168 -17.44 -47.93 23.66
N PRO A 169 -18.20 -49.04 23.73
CA PRO A 169 -19.62 -48.99 24.10
C PRO A 169 -19.86 -48.60 25.57
N LEU A 170 -18.86 -48.74 26.45
CA LEU A 170 -18.95 -48.43 27.88
C LEU A 170 -18.47 -47.00 28.19
N CYS A 171 -17.18 -46.70 27.97
CA CYS A 171 -16.61 -45.37 28.27
C CYS A 171 -16.74 -44.34 27.13
N ARG A 172 -17.25 -44.71 25.94
CA ARG A 172 -17.38 -43.88 24.72
C ARG A 172 -16.09 -43.29 24.13
N GLU A 173 -14.97 -43.57 24.77
CA GLU A 173 -13.61 -43.20 24.37
C GLU A 173 -13.21 -43.81 23.01
N HIS A 174 -12.28 -43.15 22.33
CA HIS A 174 -11.97 -43.38 20.92
C HIS A 174 -10.72 -44.25 20.71
N TRP A 175 -10.93 -45.54 20.42
CA TRP A 175 -9.88 -46.55 20.34
C TRP A 175 -9.51 -46.88 18.88
N PHE A 176 -8.25 -47.28 18.66
CA PHE A 176 -7.77 -47.73 17.34
C PHE A 176 -8.20 -49.16 17.05
N ARG A 177 -8.63 -49.42 15.79
CA ARG A 177 -9.12 -50.74 15.35
C ARG A 177 -8.09 -51.88 15.46
N LYS A 178 -6.79 -51.56 15.65
CA LYS A 178 -5.72 -52.55 15.86
C LYS A 178 -5.74 -53.22 17.24
N ASP A 179 -6.27 -52.54 18.26
CA ASP A 179 -6.25 -53.03 19.65
C ASP A 179 -7.49 -53.87 20.04
N ALA A 180 -8.45 -54.02 19.12
CA ALA A 180 -9.71 -54.73 19.36
C ALA A 180 -9.53 -56.20 19.79
N ASN A 181 -8.41 -56.84 19.42
CA ASN A 181 -8.14 -58.25 19.73
C ASN A 181 -7.68 -58.51 21.17
N LYS A 182 -7.69 -57.51 22.07
CA LYS A 182 -7.20 -57.61 23.45
C LYS A 182 -8.29 -57.73 24.52
N LEU A 183 -9.58 -57.81 24.15
CA LEU A 183 -10.71 -57.80 25.11
C LEU A 183 -11.53 -59.09 25.05
N VAL A 184 -11.62 -59.78 26.18
CA VAL A 184 -12.62 -60.82 26.46
C VAL A 184 -13.71 -60.21 27.34
N PHE A 185 -14.97 -60.37 26.98
CA PHE A 185 -16.10 -59.77 27.70
C PHE A 185 -16.89 -60.84 28.47
N PHE A 186 -16.90 -60.73 29.80
CA PHE A 186 -17.88 -61.41 30.64
C PHE A 186 -19.02 -60.43 30.96
N PRO A 187 -20.29 -60.78 30.69
CA PRO A 187 -21.44 -59.99 31.14
C PRO A 187 -21.93 -60.46 32.51
N VAL A 188 -22.20 -59.51 33.40
CA VAL A 188 -23.18 -59.70 34.48
C VAL A 188 -24.58 -59.52 33.85
N ILE A 189 -25.60 -60.20 34.39
CA ILE A 189 -27.00 -60.01 33.99
C ILE A 189 -27.72 -59.33 35.16
N VAL A 190 -28.52 -58.31 34.85
CA VAL A 190 -29.32 -57.51 35.80
C VAL A 190 -30.66 -57.24 35.14
N ASP A 191 -31.73 -57.19 35.93
CA ASP A 191 -33.08 -56.99 35.41
C ASP A 191 -33.30 -55.62 34.77
N SER A 192 -34.27 -55.56 33.86
CA SER A 192 -34.39 -54.44 32.92
C SER A 192 -35.04 -53.18 33.51
N ALA A 193 -35.62 -53.25 34.71
CA ALA A 193 -36.27 -52.13 35.39
C ALA A 193 -35.23 -51.24 36.09
N ASP A 194 -34.51 -51.78 37.08
CA ASP A 194 -33.49 -51.08 37.87
C ASP A 194 -32.43 -50.45 36.97
N ALA A 195 -31.94 -51.23 35.98
CA ALA A 195 -30.97 -50.77 35.00
C ALA A 195 -31.48 -49.63 34.09
N SER A 196 -32.80 -49.43 33.99
CA SER A 196 -33.41 -48.25 33.34
C SER A 196 -33.30 -47.02 34.23
N VAL A 197 -33.69 -47.13 35.51
CA VAL A 197 -33.71 -46.04 36.50
C VAL A 197 -32.28 -45.50 36.76
N ASP A 198 -31.32 -46.39 36.98
CA ASP A 198 -29.88 -46.05 37.08
C ASP A 198 -29.40 -45.22 35.87
N HIS A 199 -29.80 -45.64 34.66
CA HIS A 199 -29.45 -44.95 33.42
C HIS A 199 -30.23 -43.64 33.19
N VAL A 200 -31.13 -43.25 34.09
CA VAL A 200 -31.72 -41.91 34.18
C VAL A 200 -30.99 -41.08 35.23
N ILE A 201 -30.74 -41.62 36.43
CA ILE A 201 -30.03 -40.94 37.53
C ILE A 201 -28.60 -40.56 37.12
N ASP A 202 -27.82 -41.51 36.60
CA ASP A 202 -26.49 -41.25 36.01
C ASP A 202 -26.55 -40.23 34.86
N GLY A 203 -27.66 -40.25 34.12
CA GLY A 203 -27.95 -39.28 33.06
C GLY A 203 -28.10 -37.85 33.59
N LEU A 204 -28.86 -37.64 34.67
CA LEU A 204 -29.08 -36.33 35.31
C LEU A 204 -27.81 -35.83 36.02
N ASN A 205 -27.09 -36.71 36.69
CA ASN A 205 -25.85 -36.36 37.40
C ASN A 205 -24.78 -35.85 36.42
N ARG A 206 -24.72 -36.41 35.21
CA ARG A 206 -23.81 -35.97 34.13
C ARG A 206 -24.31 -34.77 33.30
N MET A 207 -25.46 -34.17 33.60
CA MET A 207 -25.88 -32.94 32.90
C MET A 207 -25.22 -31.70 33.52
N ASP A 208 -24.68 -30.84 32.65
CA ASP A 208 -23.87 -29.67 33.01
C ASP A 208 -24.14 -28.47 32.08
N LYS A 209 -23.39 -27.38 32.27
CA LYS A 209 -23.46 -26.16 31.43
C LYS A 209 -23.09 -26.35 29.96
N THR A 210 -22.53 -27.50 29.55
CA THR A 210 -22.23 -27.81 28.13
C THR A 210 -23.32 -28.65 27.46
N CYS A 211 -24.30 -29.14 28.22
CA CYS A 211 -25.33 -30.03 27.72
C CYS A 211 -26.36 -29.33 26.83
N LYS A 212 -26.38 -29.71 25.54
CA LYS A 212 -27.35 -29.23 24.56
C LYS A 212 -28.79 -29.54 25.00
N GLY A 213 -29.73 -28.60 24.84
CA GLY A 213 -31.16 -28.76 25.21
C GLY A 213 -31.96 -29.86 24.49
N VAL A 214 -31.31 -30.68 23.64
CA VAL A 214 -31.86 -31.95 23.14
C VAL A 214 -31.61 -33.08 24.15
N SER A 215 -30.49 -33.05 24.88
CA SER A 215 -30.19 -33.96 25.98
C SER A 215 -31.19 -33.78 27.12
N VAL A 216 -31.48 -32.53 27.52
CA VAL A 216 -32.45 -32.22 28.58
C VAL A 216 -33.86 -32.72 28.21
N ARG A 217 -34.31 -32.49 26.96
CA ARG A 217 -35.59 -33.04 26.47
C ARG A 217 -35.62 -34.57 26.42
N ARG A 218 -34.49 -35.23 26.12
CA ARG A 218 -34.37 -36.69 26.19
C ARG A 218 -34.32 -37.21 27.64
N ALA A 219 -33.76 -36.45 28.58
CA ALA A 219 -33.81 -36.76 30.00
C ALA A 219 -35.24 -36.66 30.53
N HIS A 220 -35.99 -35.61 30.19
CA HIS A 220 -37.43 -35.50 30.48
C HIS A 220 -38.21 -36.70 29.91
N ALA A 221 -38.04 -37.04 28.63
CA ALA A 221 -38.76 -38.18 28.04
C ALA A 221 -38.41 -39.53 28.70
N LYS A 222 -37.18 -39.68 29.20
CA LYS A 222 -36.74 -40.81 30.03
C LYS A 222 -37.38 -40.81 31.42
N LEU A 223 -37.46 -39.65 32.07
CA LEU A 223 -38.10 -39.47 33.38
C LEU A 223 -39.60 -39.77 33.32
N THR A 224 -40.29 -39.26 32.31
CA THR A 224 -41.72 -39.55 32.09
C THR A 224 -41.97 -41.05 31.93
N LYS A 225 -41.09 -41.77 31.21
CA LYS A 225 -41.21 -43.22 31.09
C LYS A 225 -40.80 -43.97 32.37
N ALA A 226 -39.74 -43.53 33.05
CA ALA A 226 -39.33 -44.14 34.31
C ALA A 226 -40.46 -44.06 35.35
N ALA A 227 -41.22 -42.96 35.37
CA ALA A 227 -42.37 -42.75 36.25
C ALA A 227 -43.58 -43.68 36.01
N GLU A 228 -43.56 -44.55 34.99
CA GLU A 228 -44.61 -45.55 34.75
C GLU A 228 -44.41 -46.82 35.59
N ASP A 229 -43.15 -47.13 35.98
CA ASP A 229 -42.73 -48.36 36.69
C ASP A 229 -41.78 -48.02 37.87
N ILE A 230 -42.29 -47.53 39.02
CA ILE A 230 -41.46 -47.08 40.17
C ILE A 230 -41.85 -47.74 41.51
N ASP A 231 -40.85 -48.31 42.20
CA ASP A 231 -40.89 -48.68 43.62
C ASP A 231 -40.54 -47.49 44.54
N GLU A 232 -40.94 -47.54 45.81
CA GLU A 232 -40.80 -46.44 46.77
C GLU A 232 -39.33 -45.98 46.98
N ASP A 233 -38.38 -46.91 47.08
CA ASP A 233 -36.93 -46.59 47.15
C ASP A 233 -36.40 -45.92 45.88
N HIS A 234 -36.89 -46.35 44.71
CA HIS A 234 -36.51 -45.78 43.41
C HIS A 234 -37.09 -44.35 43.24
N ALA A 235 -38.27 -44.07 43.82
CA ALA A 235 -38.87 -42.74 43.83
C ALA A 235 -38.01 -41.73 44.61
N GLU A 236 -37.49 -42.12 45.77
CA GLU A 236 -36.73 -41.22 46.66
C GLU A 236 -35.34 -40.89 46.09
N GLN A 237 -34.66 -41.87 45.51
CA GLN A 237 -33.41 -41.64 44.77
C GLN A 237 -33.62 -40.68 43.58
N LEU A 238 -34.76 -40.79 42.88
CA LEU A 238 -35.07 -39.92 41.75
C LEU A 238 -35.42 -38.49 42.19
N ARG A 239 -36.15 -38.33 43.30
CA ARG A 239 -36.40 -37.01 43.93
C ARG A 239 -35.10 -36.28 44.25
N LYS A 240 -34.18 -36.97 44.92
CA LYS A 240 -32.86 -36.42 45.28
C LYS A 240 -32.05 -36.04 44.04
N ALA A 241 -32.02 -36.88 42.99
CA ALA A 241 -31.32 -36.56 41.75
C ALA A 241 -31.94 -35.38 40.98
N ILE A 242 -33.24 -35.11 41.13
CA ILE A 242 -33.93 -33.95 40.58
C ILE A 242 -33.61 -32.67 41.39
N GLU A 243 -33.49 -32.77 42.70
CA GLU A 243 -33.09 -31.65 43.57
C GLU A 243 -31.61 -31.29 43.38
N ASP A 244 -30.70 -32.27 43.37
CA ASP A 244 -29.29 -32.07 43.01
C ASP A 244 -29.15 -31.50 41.59
N PHE A 245 -30.08 -31.78 40.68
CA PHE A 245 -30.12 -31.17 39.35
C PHE A 245 -30.62 -29.71 39.37
N SER A 246 -31.70 -29.40 40.10
CA SER A 246 -32.24 -28.03 40.15
C SER A 246 -31.27 -27.05 40.81
N GLN A 247 -30.65 -27.45 41.94
CA GLN A 247 -29.66 -26.65 42.66
C GLN A 247 -28.42 -26.33 41.81
N ARG A 248 -27.99 -27.24 40.92
CA ARG A 248 -26.85 -27.03 40.01
C ARG A 248 -27.18 -26.18 38.78
N ILE A 249 -28.45 -26.14 38.35
CA ILE A 249 -28.86 -25.59 37.05
C ILE A 249 -29.51 -24.21 37.15
N LEU A 250 -30.26 -23.92 38.21
CA LEU A 250 -30.89 -22.61 38.39
C LEU A 250 -29.87 -21.44 38.43
N PRO A 251 -28.76 -21.52 39.20
CA PRO A 251 -27.76 -20.43 39.21
C PRO A 251 -27.12 -20.17 37.84
N LEU A 252 -27.01 -21.20 36.99
CA LEU A 252 -26.49 -21.05 35.62
C LEU A 252 -27.47 -20.30 34.71
N PHE A 253 -28.78 -20.35 34.97
CA PHE A 253 -29.76 -19.52 34.27
C PHE A 253 -29.71 -18.07 34.75
N ASP A 254 -29.52 -17.83 36.06
CA ASP A 254 -29.33 -16.49 36.61
C ASP A 254 -28.06 -15.82 36.05
N GLU A 255 -26.93 -16.56 36.00
CA GLU A 255 -25.69 -16.13 35.34
C GLU A 255 -25.92 -15.80 33.86
N LEU A 256 -26.69 -16.61 33.12
CA LEU A 256 -27.00 -16.37 31.71
C LEU A 256 -27.91 -15.15 31.51
N GLU A 257 -28.84 -14.87 32.42
CA GLU A 257 -29.65 -13.65 32.37
C GLU A 257 -28.83 -12.39 32.68
N LEU A 258 -27.98 -12.43 33.70
CA LEU A 258 -27.03 -11.35 34.00
C LEU A 258 -26.08 -11.12 32.83
N GLY A 259 -25.57 -12.19 32.23
CA GLY A 259 -24.75 -12.15 31.01
C GLY A 259 -25.46 -11.49 29.84
N ARG A 260 -26.73 -11.83 29.58
CA ARG A 260 -27.56 -11.20 28.53
C ARG A 260 -27.78 -9.71 28.78
N LYS A 261 -28.16 -9.34 30.01
CA LYS A 261 -28.34 -7.94 30.43
C LYS A 261 -27.03 -7.15 30.21
N ARG A 262 -25.89 -7.73 30.59
CA ARG A 262 -24.57 -7.11 30.40
C ARG A 262 -24.13 -7.02 28.94
N ILE A 263 -24.48 -7.98 28.08
CA ILE A 263 -24.26 -7.89 26.63
C ILE A 263 -25.07 -6.73 26.05
N GLN A 264 -26.35 -6.60 26.40
CA GLN A 264 -27.23 -5.51 25.94
C GLN A 264 -26.73 -4.12 26.41
N GLU A 265 -26.19 -4.02 27.62
CA GLU A 265 -25.49 -2.83 28.11
C GLU A 265 -24.24 -2.52 27.28
N LEU A 266 -23.43 -3.52 26.94
CA LEU A 266 -22.21 -3.33 26.15
C LEU A 266 -22.53 -2.94 24.70
N GLU A 267 -23.54 -3.55 24.08
CA GLU A 267 -24.03 -3.22 22.74
C GLU A 267 -24.55 -1.77 22.66
N SER A 268 -25.35 -1.34 23.64
CA SER A 268 -25.84 0.06 23.70
C SER A 268 -24.72 1.07 23.98
N ASN A 269 -23.75 0.73 24.84
CA ASN A 269 -22.55 1.54 25.05
C ASN A 269 -21.61 1.57 23.83
N GLN A 270 -21.57 0.51 23.01
CA GLN A 270 -20.83 0.48 21.76
C GLN A 270 -21.53 1.34 20.70
N GLN A 271 -22.86 1.26 20.59
CA GLN A 271 -23.65 2.02 19.63
C GLN A 271 -23.61 3.53 19.89
N THR A 272 -23.67 3.97 21.15
CA THR A 272 -23.52 5.39 21.50
C THR A 272 -22.11 5.92 21.21
N LYS A 273 -21.05 5.15 21.51
CA LYS A 273 -19.68 5.47 21.10
C LYS A 273 -19.50 5.53 19.58
N PHE A 274 -20.14 4.63 18.83
CA PHE A 274 -20.11 4.64 17.37
C PHE A 274 -20.81 5.89 16.81
N GLN A 275 -21.93 6.32 17.41
CA GLN A 275 -22.62 7.56 17.03
C GLN A 275 -21.76 8.81 17.32
N ASP A 276 -21.11 8.89 18.48
CA ASP A 276 -20.17 9.97 18.83
C ASP A 276 -18.95 10.01 17.89
N LEU A 277 -18.34 8.86 17.57
CA LEU A 277 -17.24 8.78 16.61
C LEU A 277 -17.68 9.21 15.20
N ASN A 278 -18.86 8.82 14.74
CA ASN A 278 -19.41 9.27 13.45
C ASN A 278 -19.72 10.78 13.46
N ALA A 279 -20.19 11.33 14.57
CA ALA A 279 -20.39 12.78 14.72
C ALA A 279 -19.05 13.54 14.70
N LYS A 280 -17.98 12.95 15.26
CA LYS A 280 -16.61 13.49 15.20
C LYS A 280 -16.03 13.41 13.79
N SER A 281 -16.22 12.30 13.07
CA SER A 281 -15.82 12.15 11.66
C SER A 281 -16.40 13.28 10.80
N ARG A 282 -17.73 13.49 10.87
CA ARG A 282 -18.43 14.56 10.15
C ARG A 282 -17.94 15.98 10.48
N ARG A 283 -17.40 16.19 11.69
CA ARG A 283 -16.76 17.46 12.09
C ARG A 283 -15.36 17.62 11.50
N VAL A 284 -14.57 16.54 11.44
CA VAL A 284 -13.28 16.53 10.72
C VAL A 284 -13.50 16.77 9.24
N GLU A 285 -14.42 16.03 8.59
CA GLU A 285 -14.82 16.21 7.19
C GLU A 285 -15.33 17.64 6.88
N ALA A 286 -15.82 18.38 7.87
CA ALA A 286 -16.21 19.78 7.73
C ALA A 286 -14.99 20.72 7.80
N LEU A 287 -14.13 20.54 8.81
CA LEU A 287 -12.91 21.31 8.98
C LEU A 287 -11.91 21.09 7.82
N GLU A 288 -11.84 19.89 7.25
CA GLU A 288 -11.02 19.60 6.07
C GLU A 288 -11.47 20.40 4.84
N ARG A 289 -12.79 20.52 4.62
CA ARG A 289 -13.36 21.36 3.55
C ARG A 289 -13.10 22.85 3.79
N GLU A 290 -13.17 23.30 5.04
CA GLU A 290 -12.85 24.68 5.43
C GLU A 290 -11.36 25.00 5.21
N VAL A 291 -10.45 24.13 5.67
CA VAL A 291 -9.00 24.24 5.42
C VAL A 291 -8.69 24.23 3.92
N LEU A 292 -9.40 23.42 3.13
CA LEU A 292 -9.22 23.38 1.67
C LEU A 292 -9.72 24.68 1.01
N HIS A 293 -10.83 25.27 1.47
CA HIS A 293 -11.31 26.58 1.01
C HIS A 293 -10.32 27.70 1.38
N LEU A 294 -9.84 27.74 2.63
CA LEU A 294 -8.86 28.70 3.10
C LEU A 294 -7.53 28.60 2.34
N ARG A 295 -7.09 27.40 1.96
CA ARG A 295 -5.91 27.19 1.09
C ARG A 295 -6.10 27.76 -0.32
N ARG A 296 -7.30 27.64 -0.91
CA ARG A 296 -7.62 28.27 -2.21
C ARG A 296 -7.62 29.80 -2.10
N SER A 297 -8.33 30.34 -1.11
CA SER A 297 -8.37 31.79 -0.88
C SER A 297 -6.98 32.38 -0.58
N LYS A 298 -6.11 31.66 0.14
CA LYS A 298 -4.70 32.05 0.30
C LYS A 298 -3.96 32.08 -1.04
N ALA A 299 -4.08 31.06 -1.88
CA ALA A 299 -3.42 31.02 -3.19
C ALA A 299 -3.92 32.11 -4.14
N GLU A 300 -5.22 32.41 -4.12
CA GLU A 300 -5.83 33.54 -4.85
C GLU A 300 -5.24 34.89 -4.38
N LEU A 301 -5.13 35.10 -3.06
CA LEU A 301 -4.49 36.29 -2.50
C LEU A 301 -2.98 36.39 -2.80
N GLU A 302 -2.27 35.25 -2.88
CA GLU A 302 -0.85 35.21 -3.26
C GLU A 302 -0.66 35.52 -4.76
N SER A 303 -1.56 35.11 -5.65
CA SER A 303 -1.57 35.53 -7.07
C SER A 303 -1.80 37.03 -7.20
N ASN A 304 -2.87 37.54 -6.56
CA ASN A 304 -3.22 38.96 -6.58
C ASN A 304 -2.08 39.84 -6.04
N LEU A 305 -1.33 39.35 -5.05
CA LEU A 305 -0.14 40.03 -4.53
C LEU A 305 1.03 40.02 -5.51
N SER A 306 1.29 38.91 -6.20
CA SER A 306 2.31 38.86 -7.27
C SER A 306 1.97 39.85 -8.38
N GLU A 307 0.75 39.79 -8.93
CA GLU A 307 0.29 40.69 -10.00
C GLU A 307 0.39 42.17 -9.60
N SER A 308 0.17 42.48 -8.32
CA SER A 308 0.34 43.83 -7.76
C SER A 308 1.81 44.26 -7.65
N LEU A 309 2.72 43.33 -7.31
CA LEU A 309 4.16 43.58 -7.24
C LEU A 309 4.78 43.71 -8.64
N ASP A 310 4.40 42.83 -9.57
CA ASP A 310 4.81 42.87 -10.98
C ASP A 310 4.37 44.20 -11.63
N SER A 311 3.14 44.65 -11.33
CA SER A 311 2.64 45.97 -11.74
C SER A 311 3.45 47.12 -11.12
N ALA A 312 3.79 47.04 -9.83
CA ALA A 312 4.59 48.05 -9.14
C ALA A 312 6.03 48.13 -9.67
N GLU A 313 6.64 47.00 -10.03
CA GLU A 313 7.95 46.97 -10.67
C GLU A 313 7.89 47.53 -12.10
N ALA A 314 6.85 47.21 -12.88
CA ALA A 314 6.63 47.83 -14.20
C ALA A 314 6.49 49.37 -14.10
N PHE A 315 5.77 49.87 -13.08
CA PHE A 315 5.72 51.32 -12.82
C PHE A 315 7.09 51.89 -12.42
N ARG A 316 7.88 51.18 -11.60
CA ARG A 316 9.25 51.61 -11.23
C ARG A 316 10.15 51.71 -12.46
N MET A 317 10.20 50.67 -13.29
CA MET A 317 10.96 50.67 -14.54
C MET A 317 10.55 51.83 -15.47
N ARG A 318 9.26 52.13 -15.57
CA ARG A 318 8.79 53.27 -16.39
C ARG A 318 9.18 54.63 -15.79
N VAL A 319 9.26 54.76 -14.48
CA VAL A 319 9.78 55.97 -13.81
C VAL A 319 11.28 56.12 -14.06
N GLU A 320 12.06 55.04 -14.00
CA GLU A 320 13.50 55.03 -14.32
C GLU A 320 13.76 55.44 -15.78
N GLU A 321 12.99 54.91 -16.74
CA GLU A 321 13.05 55.28 -18.16
C GLU A 321 12.74 56.77 -18.40
N LEU A 322 11.72 57.30 -17.72
CA LEU A 322 11.35 58.71 -17.80
C LEU A 322 12.40 59.63 -17.13
N GLN A 323 13.08 59.17 -16.07
CA GLN A 323 14.20 59.89 -15.45
C GLN A 323 15.42 59.93 -16.37
N GLY A 324 15.76 58.84 -17.04
CA GLY A 324 16.79 58.81 -18.08
C GLY A 324 16.48 59.77 -19.22
N SER A 325 15.26 59.69 -19.76
CA SER A 325 14.76 60.60 -20.81
C SER A 325 14.84 62.09 -20.40
N LEU A 326 14.53 62.40 -19.14
CA LEU A 326 14.63 63.76 -18.59
C LEU A 326 16.08 64.22 -18.44
N ALA A 327 17.00 63.31 -18.07
CA ALA A 327 18.43 63.60 -18.01
C ALA A 327 19.02 63.90 -19.41
N ASP A 328 18.64 63.12 -20.43
CA ASP A 328 19.04 63.36 -21.82
C ASP A 328 18.50 64.70 -22.35
N VAL A 329 17.22 65.01 -22.10
CA VAL A 329 16.63 66.31 -22.46
C VAL A 329 17.36 67.47 -21.76
N ARG A 330 17.73 67.30 -20.48
CA ARG A 330 18.50 68.30 -19.72
C ARG A 330 19.92 68.48 -20.26
N GLY A 331 20.59 67.40 -20.64
CA GLY A 331 21.90 67.44 -21.29
C GLY A 331 21.85 68.17 -22.64
N ASN A 332 20.86 67.83 -23.47
CA ASN A 332 20.61 68.50 -24.74
C ASN A 332 20.31 69.99 -24.56
N LEU A 333 19.47 70.37 -23.57
CA LEU A 333 19.22 71.78 -23.26
C LEU A 333 20.53 72.52 -22.89
N SER A 334 21.36 71.95 -22.02
CA SER A 334 22.62 72.57 -21.60
C SER A 334 23.62 72.73 -22.76
N THR A 335 23.69 71.78 -23.69
CA THR A 335 24.51 71.96 -24.91
C THR A 335 23.97 73.07 -25.82
N LYS A 336 22.65 73.27 -25.89
CA LYS A 336 22.04 74.37 -26.67
C LYS A 336 22.21 75.73 -25.99
N GLU A 337 22.20 75.80 -24.66
CA GLU A 337 22.61 77.00 -23.90
C GLU A 337 24.09 77.35 -24.17
N ALA A 338 24.97 76.35 -24.23
CA ALA A 338 26.38 76.53 -24.59
C ALA A 338 26.59 76.94 -26.07
N GLU A 339 25.71 76.53 -26.99
CA GLU A 339 25.71 77.03 -28.38
C GLU A 339 25.20 78.48 -28.46
N LEU A 340 24.08 78.80 -27.79
CA LEU A 340 23.49 80.14 -27.78
C LEU A 340 24.45 81.18 -27.21
N THR A 341 25.16 80.87 -26.12
CA THR A 341 26.19 81.75 -25.55
C THR A 341 27.36 81.98 -26.51
N ARG A 342 27.89 80.93 -27.16
CA ARG A 342 28.94 81.07 -28.20
C ARG A 342 28.49 81.94 -29.38
N VAL A 343 27.24 81.80 -29.83
CA VAL A 343 26.65 82.63 -30.89
C VAL A 343 26.47 84.07 -30.43
N GLN A 344 26.01 84.30 -29.19
CA GLN A 344 25.89 85.64 -28.63
C GLN A 344 27.25 86.33 -28.52
N ASP A 345 28.31 85.63 -28.12
CA ASP A 345 29.68 86.15 -28.11
C ASP A 345 30.22 86.44 -29.52
N ALA A 346 29.85 85.63 -30.52
CA ALA A 346 30.16 85.94 -31.92
C ALA A 346 29.47 87.23 -32.36
N ILE A 347 28.17 87.39 -32.09
CA ILE A 347 27.40 88.62 -32.36
C ILE A 347 28.01 89.83 -31.63
N ASN A 348 28.42 89.68 -30.37
CA ASN A 348 29.05 90.74 -29.59
C ASN A 348 30.40 91.16 -30.21
N ARG A 349 31.22 90.19 -30.65
CA ARG A 349 32.48 90.46 -31.37
C ARG A 349 32.25 91.16 -32.72
N PHE A 350 31.24 90.76 -33.49
CA PHE A 350 30.90 91.45 -34.74
C PHE A 350 30.41 92.90 -34.49
N LYS A 351 29.55 93.11 -33.48
CA LYS A 351 29.12 94.47 -33.06
C LYS A 351 30.29 95.35 -32.63
N ALA A 352 31.26 94.81 -31.87
CA ALA A 352 32.46 95.53 -31.47
C ALA A 352 33.40 95.83 -32.67
N SER A 353 33.54 94.88 -33.60
CA SER A 353 34.21 95.09 -34.89
C SER A 353 33.57 96.26 -35.64
N ASP A 354 32.24 96.31 -35.71
CA ASP A 354 31.54 97.28 -36.54
C ASP A 354 31.43 98.65 -35.86
N SER A 355 31.44 98.73 -34.53
CA SER A 355 31.67 100.00 -33.82
C SER A 355 33.09 100.54 -34.03
N SER A 356 34.11 99.66 -34.11
CA SER A 356 35.48 100.04 -34.48
C SER A 356 35.59 100.49 -35.94
N LYS A 357 34.95 99.78 -36.89
CA LYS A 357 34.88 100.21 -38.31
C LYS A 357 34.16 101.55 -38.45
N THR A 358 33.00 101.73 -37.81
CA THR A 358 32.23 102.97 -37.94
C THR A 358 32.90 104.17 -37.27
N THR A 359 33.60 103.99 -36.15
CA THR A 359 34.45 105.05 -35.58
C THR A 359 35.64 105.36 -36.49
N LYS A 360 36.32 104.35 -37.05
CA LYS A 360 37.40 104.57 -38.04
C LYS A 360 36.88 105.28 -39.31
N ILE A 361 35.68 104.95 -39.79
CA ILE A 361 35.03 105.63 -40.92
C ILE A 361 34.68 107.09 -40.58
N LYS A 362 34.28 107.40 -39.34
CA LYS A 362 34.09 108.80 -38.89
C LYS A 362 35.39 109.59 -38.90
N ILE A 363 36.48 109.02 -38.37
CA ILE A 363 37.81 109.63 -38.37
C ILE A 363 38.29 109.87 -39.82
N LEU A 364 38.23 108.84 -40.67
CA LEU A 364 38.61 108.96 -42.09
C LEU A 364 37.76 109.98 -42.85
N ARG A 365 36.48 110.17 -42.48
CA ARG A 365 35.64 111.24 -43.05
C ARG A 365 36.11 112.63 -42.61
N GLN A 366 36.48 112.82 -41.34
CA GLN A 366 37.03 114.08 -40.84
C GLN A 366 38.43 114.38 -41.45
N GLU A 367 39.25 113.35 -41.68
CA GLU A 367 40.51 113.47 -42.42
C GLU A 367 40.27 113.88 -43.88
N VAL A 368 39.32 113.24 -44.58
CA VAL A 368 38.92 113.62 -45.95
C VAL A 368 38.31 115.03 -46.01
N GLU A 369 37.53 115.44 -45.01
CA GLU A 369 36.95 116.79 -44.91
C GLU A 369 38.02 117.86 -44.68
N THR A 370 38.96 117.64 -43.76
CA THR A 370 40.08 118.57 -43.52
C THR A 370 41.11 118.58 -44.65
N LEU A 371 41.31 117.46 -45.35
CA LEU A 371 42.07 117.41 -46.60
C LEU A 371 41.32 118.10 -47.75
N GLY A 372 39.99 118.01 -47.80
CA GLY A 372 39.14 118.73 -48.74
C GLY A 372 39.24 120.24 -48.56
N ILE A 373 39.13 120.73 -47.32
CA ILE A 373 39.36 122.16 -47.00
C ILE A 373 40.77 122.59 -47.42
N ARG A 374 41.81 121.80 -47.12
CA ARG A 374 43.21 122.10 -47.54
C ARG A 374 43.45 122.01 -49.04
N LEU A 375 42.69 121.18 -49.75
CA LEU A 375 42.70 121.14 -51.21
C LEU A 375 42.01 122.39 -51.74
N GLN A 376 40.85 122.78 -51.22
CA GLN A 376 40.17 124.01 -51.60
C GLN A 376 40.97 125.28 -51.24
N GLU A 377 41.70 125.32 -50.13
CA GLU A 377 42.69 126.37 -49.83
C GLU A 377 43.80 126.43 -50.88
N LYS A 378 44.29 125.28 -51.36
CA LYS A 378 45.29 125.21 -52.43
C LYS A 378 44.71 125.53 -53.80
N GLU A 379 43.46 125.15 -54.04
CA GLU A 379 42.74 125.32 -55.30
C GLU A 379 42.35 126.79 -55.46
N ASN A 380 41.81 127.44 -54.41
CA ASN A 380 41.69 128.90 -54.33
C ASN A 380 43.04 129.59 -54.56
N ARG A 381 44.15 129.11 -53.98
CA ARG A 381 45.50 129.64 -54.23
C ARG A 381 46.07 129.32 -55.62
N ILE A 382 45.48 128.37 -56.33
CA ILE A 382 45.77 128.06 -57.74
C ILE A 382 44.86 128.90 -58.64
N GLU A 383 43.62 129.21 -58.25
CA GLU A 383 42.75 130.19 -58.92
C GLU A 383 43.29 131.62 -58.75
N GLU A 384 43.77 132.03 -57.58
CA GLU A 384 44.53 133.27 -57.38
C GLU A 384 45.77 133.35 -58.29
N ARG A 385 46.35 132.20 -58.66
CA ARG A 385 47.52 132.09 -59.55
C ARG A 385 47.14 131.98 -61.03
N ASN A 386 46.01 131.37 -61.36
CA ASN A 386 45.51 131.18 -62.74
C ASN A 386 44.70 132.40 -63.20
N ASN A 387 44.10 133.16 -62.28
CA ASN A 387 43.68 134.55 -62.51
C ASN A 387 44.88 135.49 -62.81
N MET A 388 46.12 134.96 -62.78
CA MET A 388 47.34 135.61 -63.26
C MET A 388 48.01 134.84 -64.44
N MET A 389 47.45 133.71 -64.88
CA MET A 389 47.88 132.91 -66.04
C MET A 389 46.69 132.17 -66.70
N ASP A 390 46.16 132.77 -67.77
CA ASP A 390 45.23 132.16 -68.73
C ASP A 390 45.97 131.16 -69.67
N ILE A 391 45.23 130.49 -70.58
CA ILE A 391 45.65 129.71 -71.78
C ILE A 391 45.49 128.16 -71.73
N ASP A 392 44.52 127.68 -72.52
CA ASP A 392 44.41 126.45 -73.36
C ASP A 392 44.49 124.98 -72.85
N GLN A 393 43.33 124.28 -72.98
CA GLN A 393 43.05 123.21 -73.98
C GLN A 393 43.59 121.74 -73.81
N GLY A 394 42.68 120.74 -73.79
CA GLY A 394 42.89 119.43 -74.50
C GLY A 394 42.60 118.04 -73.84
N HIS A 395 41.53 117.37 -74.29
CA HIS A 395 41.51 115.99 -74.90
C HIS A 395 41.76 114.61 -74.15
N ILE A 396 40.66 113.82 -74.04
CA ILE A 396 40.42 112.33 -74.24
C ILE A 396 41.01 111.15 -73.37
N LEU A 397 40.23 110.05 -73.40
CA LEU A 397 40.42 108.60 -73.08
C LEU A 397 40.29 108.20 -71.58
N ASP A 398 39.45 107.25 -71.16
CA ASP A 398 39.00 105.89 -71.61
C ASP A 398 39.78 104.75 -70.92
N GLY A 399 39.07 103.68 -70.52
CA GLY A 399 39.60 102.60 -69.67
C GLY A 399 38.54 101.56 -69.26
N THR A 400 38.54 100.41 -69.92
CA THR A 400 37.65 99.25 -69.69
C THR A 400 38.19 98.27 -68.63
N LEU A 401 37.34 97.40 -68.07
CA LEU A 401 37.63 95.96 -67.81
C LEU A 401 36.39 95.18 -67.32
N ALA A 402 36.40 93.83 -67.44
CA ALA A 402 35.24 92.98 -67.14
C ALA A 402 35.59 91.49 -66.83
N ALA A 403 34.78 90.84 -65.97
CA ALA A 403 34.64 89.38 -65.74
C ALA A 403 33.32 89.15 -64.93
N LYS A 404 32.46 88.13 -65.07
CA LYS A 404 32.53 86.67 -65.36
C LYS A 404 33.22 85.85 -64.26
N SER A 405 32.71 84.72 -63.77
CA SER A 405 31.35 84.10 -63.75
C SER A 405 31.20 83.38 -62.38
N SER A 406 30.51 82.27 -62.04
CA SER A 406 29.73 81.14 -62.60
C SER A 406 28.95 80.53 -61.37
N ALA A 407 28.07 79.52 -61.37
CA ALA A 407 27.21 78.74 -62.27
C ALA A 407 26.32 77.81 -61.36
N LEU A 408 25.50 76.91 -61.94
CA LEU A 408 24.57 75.97 -61.24
C LEU A 408 25.32 74.67 -60.75
N THR A 409 24.75 73.61 -60.15
CA THR A 409 23.40 72.98 -60.18
C THR A 409 23.20 72.01 -58.97
N ALA A 410 22.04 71.35 -58.83
CA ALA A 410 21.76 70.27 -57.87
C ALA A 410 21.05 69.06 -58.54
N LEU A 411 21.06 67.83 -57.94
CA LEU A 411 19.91 66.87 -57.84
C LEU A 411 20.23 65.48 -57.21
N HIS A 412 19.23 64.92 -56.51
CA HIS A 412 18.75 63.50 -56.38
C HIS A 412 19.62 62.25 -56.04
N ARG A 413 19.32 61.64 -54.86
CA ARG A 413 18.59 60.36 -54.57
C ARG A 413 18.70 59.11 -55.50
N HIS A 414 18.71 57.90 -54.90
CA HIS A 414 18.51 56.58 -55.56
C HIS A 414 17.77 55.54 -54.66
N SER A 415 17.29 54.41 -55.24
CA SER A 415 16.61 53.26 -54.57
C SER A 415 16.36 52.07 -55.53
N ASP A 416 16.37 50.81 -55.08
CA ASP A 416 16.21 49.57 -55.91
C ASP A 416 15.30 48.45 -55.30
N GLU A 417 14.94 47.45 -56.14
CA GLU A 417 13.96 46.32 -56.02
C GLU A 417 14.42 45.10 -55.15
N GLY A 418 13.73 43.94 -54.97
CA GLY A 418 12.51 43.26 -55.51
C GLY A 418 12.30 41.89 -54.77
N TRP A 419 11.66 40.78 -55.21
CA TRP A 419 10.80 40.39 -56.37
C TRP A 419 10.14 38.98 -56.11
N ALA A 420 8.85 38.78 -56.41
CA ALA A 420 8.12 37.50 -56.74
C ALA A 420 8.09 36.25 -55.78
N ALA A 421 7.22 35.21 -55.87
CA ALA A 421 5.80 35.01 -56.29
C ALA A 421 5.30 33.52 -56.08
N VAL A 422 4.00 33.22 -56.38
CA VAL A 422 3.38 31.91 -56.82
C VAL A 422 2.64 30.95 -55.82
N ASP A 423 1.30 30.82 -56.04
CA ASP A 423 0.29 29.69 -55.96
C ASP A 423 0.24 28.56 -54.88
N SER A 424 -0.76 27.63 -54.94
CA SER A 424 -2.22 27.72 -54.60
C SER A 424 -2.98 26.36 -54.81
N ASN A 425 -4.01 26.07 -53.97
CA ASN A 425 -5.16 25.11 -54.07
C ASN A 425 -5.03 23.64 -54.60
N PHE A 426 -5.76 22.66 -53.97
CA PHE A 426 -6.86 21.83 -54.57
C PHE A 426 -7.44 20.71 -53.63
N ARG A 427 -8.26 19.77 -54.16
CA ARG A 427 -9.14 18.76 -53.48
C ARG A 427 -9.26 17.44 -54.32
N PHE A 428 -10.09 16.39 -54.12
CA PHE A 428 -11.28 16.10 -53.26
C PHE A 428 -11.64 14.57 -53.18
N GLU A 429 -12.57 14.20 -52.27
CA GLU A 429 -13.50 13.02 -52.27
C GLU A 429 -13.03 11.52 -52.32
N GLY A 430 -13.86 10.61 -51.77
CA GLY A 430 -13.77 9.13 -52.00
C GLY A 430 -14.30 8.17 -50.89
N LEU A 431 -15.30 7.33 -51.23
CA LEU A 431 -15.83 6.13 -50.51
C LEU A 431 -16.06 4.99 -51.55
N PRO A 432 -16.29 3.68 -51.26
CA PRO A 432 -16.96 3.05 -50.09
C PRO A 432 -16.37 1.67 -49.63
N ALA A 433 -17.17 0.80 -48.99
CA ALA A 433 -16.87 -0.60 -48.60
C ALA A 433 -17.70 -1.63 -49.42
N PRO A 434 -17.42 -2.97 -49.41
CA PRO A 434 -18.16 -3.87 -48.50
C PRO A 434 -17.56 -5.27 -48.11
N GLY A 435 -17.92 -5.75 -46.89
CA GLY A 435 -18.36 -7.12 -46.48
C GLY A 435 -17.71 -8.47 -46.91
N PHE A 436 -17.83 -9.51 -46.06
CA PHE A 436 -18.20 -10.91 -46.45
C PHE A 436 -18.62 -11.80 -45.24
N LYS A 437 -18.91 -13.09 -45.49
CA LYS A 437 -19.47 -14.13 -44.57
C LYS A 437 -18.94 -15.54 -45.00
N SER A 438 -19.25 -16.72 -44.44
CA SER A 438 -20.15 -17.19 -43.35
C SER A 438 -19.75 -18.61 -42.84
N ASN A 439 -20.48 -19.12 -41.83
CA ASN A 439 -20.76 -20.55 -41.54
C ASN A 439 -19.69 -21.50 -40.93
N GLY A 440 -20.20 -22.51 -40.20
CA GLY A 440 -19.52 -23.72 -39.70
C GLY A 440 -20.34 -24.40 -38.60
N SER A 441 -20.69 -25.70 -38.72
CA SER A 441 -21.73 -26.30 -37.85
C SER A 441 -21.69 -27.84 -37.67
N SER A 442 -22.28 -28.28 -36.54
CA SER A 442 -22.84 -29.63 -36.25
C SER A 442 -21.91 -30.83 -35.97
N GLY A 443 -22.38 -31.79 -35.15
CA GLY A 443 -21.69 -33.06 -34.81
C GLY A 443 -22.18 -33.69 -33.49
N SER A 444 -22.35 -35.02 -33.43
CA SER A 444 -23.55 -35.60 -32.78
C SER A 444 -23.42 -37.02 -32.15
N HIS A 445 -23.92 -37.18 -30.91
CA HIS A 445 -24.54 -38.38 -30.28
C HIS A 445 -23.75 -39.70 -29.96
N PRO A 446 -24.30 -40.64 -29.12
CA PRO A 446 -23.49 -41.44 -28.16
C PRO A 446 -23.76 -42.98 -28.10
N GLY A 447 -23.21 -43.69 -27.09
CA GLY A 447 -23.43 -45.12 -26.78
C GLY A 447 -23.61 -45.47 -25.29
N LYS A 448 -23.95 -46.73 -24.94
CA LYS A 448 -24.38 -47.21 -23.59
C LYS A 448 -23.72 -48.55 -23.19
N ASN A 449 -23.74 -48.95 -21.90
CA ASN A 449 -24.26 -50.27 -21.40
C ASN A 449 -24.10 -50.53 -19.87
N ILE A 450 -24.67 -51.64 -19.38
CA ILE A 450 -24.99 -51.99 -17.95
C ILE A 450 -24.72 -53.50 -17.69
N LEU A 451 -24.44 -53.94 -16.44
CA LEU A 451 -24.71 -55.34 -15.95
C LEU A 451 -24.78 -55.47 -14.40
N ARG A 452 -25.31 -56.59 -13.83
CA ARG A 452 -25.63 -56.77 -12.38
C ARG A 452 -25.90 -58.26 -11.94
N LYS A 453 -26.03 -58.52 -10.61
CA LYS A 453 -26.41 -59.79 -9.86
C LYS A 453 -25.23 -60.76 -9.50
N LYS A 454 -25.29 -61.73 -8.56
CA LYS A 454 -26.34 -62.33 -7.65
C LYS A 454 -25.74 -62.85 -6.29
N SER A 455 -26.43 -63.72 -5.49
CA SER A 455 -26.06 -64.06 -4.07
C SER A 455 -26.70 -65.34 -3.44
N ARG A 456 -26.25 -65.78 -2.22
CA ARG A 456 -26.81 -66.79 -1.23
C ARG A 456 -26.54 -68.31 -1.51
N PRO A 457 -26.70 -69.32 -0.58
CA PRO A 457 -27.50 -69.42 0.68
C PRO A 457 -26.82 -69.98 2.00
N SER A 458 -27.37 -71.02 2.69
CA SER A 458 -27.53 -71.07 4.19
C SER A 458 -27.65 -72.46 4.90
N CYS A 459 -27.98 -72.47 6.23
CA CYS A 459 -28.37 -73.58 7.18
C CYS A 459 -27.20 -74.23 7.99
N THR A 460 -27.34 -74.91 9.15
CA THR A 460 -28.44 -75.58 9.93
C THR A 460 -28.39 -75.33 11.48
N GLU A 461 -29.14 -76.09 12.32
CA GLU A 461 -29.40 -75.91 13.79
C GLU A 461 -28.74 -76.99 14.70
N ALA A 462 -28.59 -76.73 16.02
CA ALA A 462 -28.22 -77.74 17.05
C ALA A 462 -28.71 -77.42 18.49
N ASN A 463 -28.81 -78.47 19.32
CA ASN A 463 -29.64 -78.69 20.52
C ASN A 463 -29.33 -77.90 21.83
N SER A 464 -30.16 -78.10 22.87
CA SER A 464 -30.23 -77.30 24.11
C SER A 464 -29.63 -77.92 25.40
N ASN A 465 -29.02 -77.07 26.23
CA ASN A 465 -28.90 -77.21 27.70
C ASN A 465 -28.37 -75.89 28.30
N PHE A 466 -29.26 -74.97 28.68
CA PHE A 466 -28.90 -73.61 29.12
C PHE A 466 -29.89 -73.09 30.20
N PRO A 467 -29.46 -72.27 31.17
CA PRO A 467 -30.30 -71.77 32.27
C PRO A 467 -31.25 -70.61 31.88
N LEU A 468 -31.74 -70.61 30.65
CA LEU A 468 -32.73 -69.67 30.11
C LEU A 468 -33.72 -70.46 29.27
N SER A 469 -35.01 -70.10 29.29
CA SER A 469 -36.01 -70.69 28.39
C SER A 469 -35.74 -70.24 26.96
N LEU A 470 -35.23 -71.15 26.12
CA LEU A 470 -34.91 -70.89 24.71
C LEU A 470 -35.99 -71.47 23.77
N ASP A 471 -36.37 -70.71 22.75
CA ASP A 471 -37.06 -71.24 21.56
C ASP A 471 -36.19 -72.30 20.85
N ARG A 472 -36.77 -73.13 19.97
CA ARG A 472 -36.09 -74.16 19.16
C ARG A 472 -34.86 -73.65 18.39
N LYS A 473 -34.76 -72.33 18.17
CA LYS A 473 -33.63 -71.63 17.52
C LYS A 473 -32.58 -71.07 18.49
N GLY A 474 -32.59 -71.50 19.76
CA GLY A 474 -31.60 -71.10 20.77
C GLY A 474 -31.73 -69.65 21.24
N ARG A 475 -32.95 -69.09 21.29
CA ARG A 475 -33.19 -67.67 21.61
C ARG A 475 -34.03 -67.52 22.88
N PRO A 476 -33.65 -66.66 23.85
CA PRO A 476 -34.43 -66.48 25.07
C PRO A 476 -35.83 -65.94 24.78
N THR A 477 -36.82 -66.44 25.52
CA THR A 477 -38.23 -66.04 25.40
C THR A 477 -38.54 -64.71 26.08
N THR A 478 -37.63 -64.20 26.92
CA THR A 478 -37.72 -62.92 27.64
C THR A 478 -36.60 -61.97 27.21
N ALA A 479 -36.80 -60.67 27.40
CA ALA A 479 -35.77 -59.66 27.14
C ALA A 479 -34.72 -59.66 28.27
N VAL A 480 -33.46 -59.96 27.93
CA VAL A 480 -32.35 -60.02 28.90
C VAL A 480 -31.37 -58.87 28.61
N GLN A 481 -31.08 -58.06 29.63
CA GLN A 481 -30.10 -56.96 29.54
C GLN A 481 -28.77 -57.35 30.23
N LEU A 482 -27.66 -56.88 29.67
CA LEU A 482 -26.33 -57.15 30.21
C LEU A 482 -25.90 -55.96 31.07
N GLY A 483 -25.70 -56.21 32.37
CA GLY A 483 -25.36 -55.23 33.39
C GLY A 483 -23.93 -54.67 33.30
N PRO A 484 -23.54 -53.79 34.24
CA PRO A 484 -22.24 -53.12 34.24
C PRO A 484 -21.09 -54.12 34.36
N LYS A 485 -20.04 -53.92 33.55
CA LYS A 485 -18.92 -54.86 33.42
C LYS A 485 -17.68 -54.33 34.15
N SER A 486 -17.25 -55.04 35.19
CA SER A 486 -15.91 -54.90 35.75
C SER A 486 -14.87 -55.49 34.77
N THR A 487 -13.60 -55.09 34.92
CA THR A 487 -12.49 -55.63 34.10
C THR A 487 -11.27 -55.92 34.98
N LEU A 488 -10.63 -57.07 34.75
CA LEU A 488 -9.34 -57.43 35.32
C LEU A 488 -8.32 -57.57 34.20
N ARG A 489 -7.13 -57.02 34.39
CA ARG A 489 -6.01 -57.14 33.43
C ARG A 489 -5.21 -58.39 33.74
N VAL A 490 -5.18 -59.34 32.80
CA VAL A 490 -4.22 -60.45 32.82
C VAL A 490 -2.99 -60.04 32.03
N GLN A 491 -1.85 -59.89 32.70
CA GLN A 491 -0.55 -59.89 32.02
C GLN A 491 -0.22 -61.33 31.61
N ARG A 492 0.35 -61.52 30.42
CA ARG A 492 0.97 -62.80 30.05
C ARG A 492 2.38 -62.86 30.63
N ILE A 493 2.72 -64.05 31.11
CA ILE A 493 4.10 -64.54 31.26
C ILE A 493 4.64 -64.82 29.85
#